data_AF-A0A9D4I6J7-F1
#
_entry.id   AF-A0A9D4I6J7-F1
#
_cell.length_a   1.000
_cell.length_b   1.000
_cell.length_c   1.000
_cell.angle_alpha   90.00
_cell.angle_beta   90.00
_cell.angle_gamma   90.00
#
_symmetry.space_group_name_H-M   'P 1'
#
loop_
_entity.id
_entity.type
_entity.pdbx_description
1 polymer ?
#
loop_
_entity_poly.entity_id
_entity_poly.type
_entity_poly.pdbx_seq_one_letter_code
_entity_poly.pdbx_strand_id
1 'polypeptide(L)'
;MYGNARTDSVDKFRFLKTKEVCDDSPNASKNVDLSVLPPCKQCLLQHIRRVNYQVGTWKRSHMPDLDIPLATKGHGWPKNTDTGLIEPFWIDGDILPPQIIDVLEDMANKFIEDNNTDESDTETDRVGDKDS
;
A
#
# COMPACT_ATOMS: atom_id res chain seq x y z
N MET A 1 21.95 7.35 0.00
CA MET A 1 22.38 6.69 1.26
C MET A 1 23.82 7.03 1.60
N TYR A 2 24.72 7.04 0.61
CA TYR A 2 26.00 7.75 0.68
C TYR A 2 25.81 9.21 0.23
N GLY A 3 26.54 10.15 0.85
CA GLY A 3 26.52 11.58 0.50
C GLY A 3 25.46 12.45 1.17
N ASN A 4 24.45 11.87 1.83
CA ASN A 4 23.48 12.63 2.64
C ASN A 4 23.87 12.66 4.12
N ALA A 5 23.41 13.66 4.86
CA ALA A 5 23.54 13.70 6.32
C ALA A 5 23.00 12.40 6.94
N ARG A 6 23.71 11.86 7.93
CA ARG A 6 23.32 10.60 8.58
C ARG A 6 21.97 10.79 9.26
N THR A 7 20.98 9.99 8.86
CA THR A 7 19.69 9.89 9.53
C THR A 7 19.65 8.62 10.37
N ASP A 8 19.04 8.68 11.54
CA ASP A 8 18.80 7.55 12.44
C ASP A 8 17.53 6.75 12.09
N SER A 9 16.64 7.31 11.27
CA SER A 9 15.38 6.70 10.86
C SER A 9 15.23 6.60 9.34
N VAL A 10 14.93 5.39 8.84
CA VAL A 10 14.64 5.13 7.42
C VAL A 10 13.38 5.87 6.97
N ASP A 11 12.37 5.95 7.82
CA ASP A 11 11.12 6.64 7.49
C ASP A 11 11.32 8.15 7.40
N LYS A 12 12.15 8.72 8.29
CA LYS A 12 12.57 10.12 8.21
C LYS A 12 13.35 10.40 6.93
N PHE A 13 14.26 9.51 6.56
CA PHE A 13 15.01 9.61 5.30
C PHE A 13 14.08 9.59 4.09
N ARG A 14 13.12 8.65 4.06
CA ARG A 14 12.11 8.55 3.00
C ARG A 14 11.33 9.85 2.87
N PHE A 15 10.81 10.38 3.99
CA PHE A 15 10.10 11.65 4.00
C PHE A 15 10.93 12.81 3.44
N LEU A 16 12.17 12.96 3.92
CA LEU A 16 13.07 14.01 3.45
C LEU A 16 13.34 13.89 1.95
N LYS A 17 13.57 12.67 1.45
CA LYS A 17 13.79 12.46 0.01
C LYS A 17 12.56 12.72 -0.83
N THR A 18 11.37 12.33 -0.37
CA THR A 18 10.14 12.66 -1.07
C THR A 18 9.90 14.17 -1.07
N LYS A 19 10.18 14.86 0.04
CA LYS A 19 10.09 16.33 0.16
C LYS A 19 11.13 17.09 -0.69
N GLU A 20 12.28 16.50 -0.99
CA GLU A 20 13.23 17.13 -1.92
C GLU A 20 12.72 17.11 -3.37
N VAL A 21 11.86 16.13 -3.72
CA VAL A 21 11.36 15.93 -5.10
C VAL A 21 10.01 16.62 -5.30
N CYS A 22 9.11 16.49 -4.33
CA CYS A 22 7.89 17.27 -4.24
C CYS A 22 8.21 18.52 -3.44
N ASP A 23 8.15 19.72 -4.05
CA ASP A 23 8.21 21.00 -3.32
C ASP A 23 7.11 21.07 -2.24
N ASP A 24 6.86 22.23 -1.63
CA ASP A 24 5.83 22.37 -0.58
C ASP A 24 4.38 22.02 -1.04
N SER A 25 4.15 21.71 -2.33
CA SER A 25 2.91 21.09 -2.81
C SER A 25 3.16 19.74 -3.52
N PRO A 26 2.37 18.70 -3.22
CA PRO A 26 2.41 17.44 -3.95
C PRO A 26 1.84 17.65 -5.36
N ASN A 27 2.72 17.80 -6.34
CA ASN A 27 2.31 17.87 -7.73
C ASN A 27 2.24 16.46 -8.32
N ALA A 28 1.03 15.98 -8.63
CA ALA A 28 0.81 14.66 -9.24
C ALA A 28 1.55 14.47 -10.58
N SER A 29 1.98 15.54 -11.25
CA SER A 29 2.78 15.45 -12.48
C SER A 29 4.28 15.26 -12.24
N LYS A 30 4.78 15.49 -11.01
CA LYS A 30 6.15 15.17 -10.63
C LYS A 30 6.19 13.70 -10.21
N ASN A 31 6.48 12.83 -11.17
CA ASN A 31 6.70 11.41 -10.91
C ASN A 31 7.91 11.24 -9.97
N VAL A 32 7.64 11.04 -8.68
CA VAL A 32 8.67 10.60 -7.74
C VAL A 32 8.97 9.14 -8.07
N ASP A 33 10.18 8.86 -8.53
CA ASP A 33 10.63 7.47 -8.68
C ASP A 33 10.77 6.85 -7.29
N LEU A 34 9.74 6.14 -6.84
CA LEU A 34 9.72 5.50 -5.52
C LEU A 34 10.71 4.33 -5.43
N SER A 35 11.24 3.83 -6.55
CA SER A 35 12.23 2.74 -6.55
C SER A 35 13.57 3.17 -5.97
N VAL A 36 13.88 4.48 -5.96
CA VAL A 36 15.10 5.02 -5.34
C VAL A 36 15.00 5.13 -3.81
N LEU A 37 13.79 4.96 -3.26
CA LEU A 37 13.56 5.02 -1.83
C LEU A 37 13.72 3.62 -1.22
N PRO A 38 14.46 3.48 -0.11
CA PRO A 38 14.44 2.22 0.63
C PRO A 38 13.02 1.93 1.11
N PRO A 39 12.61 0.66 1.30
CA PRO A 39 11.33 0.35 1.94
C PRO A 39 11.19 1.05 3.29
N CYS A 40 9.95 1.32 3.72
CA CYS A 40 9.73 1.85 5.07
C CYS A 40 10.23 0.86 6.13
N LYS A 41 10.45 1.35 7.35
CA LYS A 41 11.01 0.56 8.45
C LYS A 41 10.23 -0.74 8.68
N GLN A 42 8.90 -0.70 8.69
CA GLN A 42 8.07 -1.87 8.92
C GLN A 42 8.20 -2.90 7.78
N CYS A 43 8.14 -2.46 6.52
CA CYS A 43 8.36 -3.33 5.37
C CYS A 43 9.76 -3.95 5.40
N LEU A 44 10.77 -3.16 5.76
CA LEU A 44 12.15 -3.63 5.89
C LEU A 44 12.28 -4.72 6.97
N LEU A 45 11.63 -4.54 8.12
CA LEU A 45 11.64 -5.55 9.19
C LEU A 45 11.01 -6.87 8.74
N GLN A 46 9.88 -6.82 8.02
CA GLN A 46 9.27 -8.05 7.49
C GLN A 46 10.15 -8.71 6.42
N HIS A 47 10.78 -7.92 5.56
CA HIS A 47 11.74 -8.43 4.58
C HIS A 47 12.92 -9.14 5.26
N ILE A 48 13.52 -8.53 6.30
CA ILE A 48 14.60 -9.14 7.09
C ILE A 48 14.16 -10.46 7.71
N ARG A 49 12.94 -10.54 8.27
CA ARG A 49 12.39 -11.80 8.83
C ARG A 49 12.33 -12.91 7.79
N ARG A 50 11.81 -12.61 6.59
CA ARG A 50 11.71 -13.57 5.49
C ARG A 50 13.08 -14.05 5.02
N VAL A 51 14.02 -13.12 4.80
CA VAL A 51 15.38 -13.43 4.36
C VAL A 51 16.12 -14.27 5.41
N ASN A 52 16.04 -13.90 6.69
CA ASN A 52 16.68 -14.65 7.77
C ASN A 52 16.18 -16.10 7.84
N TYR A 53 14.88 -16.31 7.63
CA TYR A 53 14.31 -17.64 7.57
C TYR A 53 14.87 -18.44 6.39
N GLN A 54 14.83 -17.88 5.18
CA GLN A 54 15.35 -18.53 3.98
C GLN A 54 16.84 -18.86 4.11
N VAL A 55 17.67 -17.89 4.47
CA VAL A 55 19.10 -18.07 4.68
C VAL A 55 19.37 -19.11 5.77
N GLY A 56 18.60 -19.07 6.86
CA GLY A 56 18.69 -20.04 7.93
C GLY A 56 18.44 -21.47 7.45
N THR A 57 17.44 -21.68 6.60
CA THR A 57 17.12 -22.96 5.98
C THR A 57 18.23 -23.42 5.05
N TRP A 58 18.67 -22.55 4.12
CA TRP A 58 19.73 -22.88 3.16
C TRP A 58 21.07 -23.18 3.83
N LYS A 59 21.43 -22.44 4.88
CA LYS A 59 22.67 -22.68 5.64
C LYS A 59 22.72 -24.11 6.20
N ARG A 60 21.57 -24.69 6.50
CA ARG A 60 21.44 -26.00 7.13
C ARG A 60 21.15 -27.12 6.14
N SER A 61 20.92 -26.84 4.86
CA SER A 61 20.47 -27.81 3.84
C SER A 61 21.37 -29.04 3.65
N HIS A 62 22.61 -28.98 4.11
CA HIS A 62 23.57 -30.09 4.09
C HIS A 62 23.35 -31.13 5.21
N MET A 63 22.56 -30.80 6.23
CA MET A 63 22.24 -31.73 7.33
C MET A 63 21.08 -32.65 6.92
N PRO A 64 21.16 -33.96 7.21
CA PRO A 64 20.18 -34.94 6.77
C PRO A 64 18.84 -34.86 7.52
N ASP A 65 18.85 -34.37 8.76
CA ASP A 65 17.64 -34.12 9.54
C ASP A 65 17.61 -32.65 9.98
N LEU A 66 16.58 -31.93 9.54
CA LEU A 66 16.48 -30.48 9.69
C LEU A 66 15.32 -30.12 10.61
N ASP A 67 15.65 -29.69 11.81
CA ASP A 67 14.71 -28.96 12.65
C ASP A 67 14.56 -27.52 12.12
N ILE A 68 13.68 -27.34 11.15
CA ILE A 68 13.35 -26.02 10.57
C ILE A 68 12.14 -25.47 11.34
N PRO A 69 12.26 -24.28 11.96
CA PRO A 69 11.11 -23.59 12.54
C PRO A 69 9.99 -23.43 11.52
N LEU A 70 8.74 -23.47 11.97
CA LEU A 70 7.60 -23.29 11.07
C LEU A 70 7.58 -21.86 10.51
N ALA A 71 7.54 -21.70 9.19
CA ALA A 71 7.56 -20.38 8.50
C ALA A 71 6.50 -19.39 9.02
N THR A 72 5.35 -19.90 9.47
CA THR A 72 4.25 -19.09 10.00
C THR A 72 4.52 -18.49 11.39
N LYS A 73 5.57 -18.95 12.09
CA LYS A 73 5.91 -18.49 13.44
C LYS A 73 6.88 -17.30 13.40
N GLY A 74 6.39 -16.15 12.97
CA GLY A 74 7.12 -14.88 13.06
C GLY A 74 8.23 -14.68 12.02
N HIS A 75 8.28 -15.51 10.97
CA HIS A 75 9.27 -15.42 9.91
C HIS A 75 8.79 -14.63 8.67
N GLY A 76 7.71 -13.86 8.80
CA GLY A 76 7.17 -13.01 7.73
C GLY A 76 6.40 -13.79 6.65
N TRP A 77 6.00 -15.02 6.96
CA TRP A 77 5.28 -15.95 6.08
C TRP A 77 4.04 -16.54 6.79
N PRO A 78 3.06 -15.72 7.21
CA PRO A 78 1.84 -16.22 7.84
C PRO A 78 1.01 -17.04 6.86
N LYS A 79 0.11 -17.85 7.41
CA LYS A 79 -0.91 -18.54 6.64
C LYS A 79 -2.07 -17.57 6.41
N ASN A 80 -2.41 -17.32 5.15
CA ASN A 80 -3.62 -16.59 4.79
C ASN A 80 -4.84 -17.43 5.17
N THR A 81 -5.79 -16.82 5.89
CA THR A 81 -6.98 -17.52 6.41
C THR A 81 -7.94 -17.96 5.31
N ASP A 82 -8.03 -17.18 4.23
CA ASP A 82 -8.99 -17.36 3.16
C ASP A 82 -8.51 -18.37 2.11
N THR A 83 -7.25 -18.25 1.68
CA THR A 83 -6.65 -19.14 0.68
C THR A 83 -6.03 -20.39 1.30
N GLY A 84 -5.72 -20.34 2.59
CA GLY A 84 -4.97 -21.39 3.29
C GLY A 84 -3.50 -21.49 2.88
N LEU A 85 -3.02 -20.63 1.97
CA LEU A 85 -1.64 -20.61 1.49
C LEU A 85 -0.75 -19.74 2.38
N ILE A 86 0.55 -19.95 2.28
CA ILE A 86 1.54 -19.08 2.92
C ILE A 86 1.89 -17.96 1.95
N GLU A 87 1.77 -16.72 2.39
CA GLU A 87 2.08 -15.54 1.58
C GLU A 87 3.00 -14.56 2.32
N PRO A 88 3.75 -13.70 1.61
CA PRO A 88 4.60 -12.72 2.26
C PRO A 88 3.76 -11.72 3.06
N PHE A 89 4.08 -11.55 4.34
CA PHE A 89 3.53 -10.46 5.14
C PHE A 89 4.33 -9.19 4.88
N TRP A 90 3.72 -8.19 4.22
CA TRP A 90 4.46 -7.03 3.73
C TRP A 90 4.72 -5.98 4.80
N ILE A 91 3.71 -5.61 5.58
CA ILE A 91 3.78 -4.55 6.57
C ILE A 91 2.98 -4.94 7.81
N ASP A 92 3.40 -4.44 8.96
CA ASP A 92 2.72 -4.62 10.24
C ASP A 92 2.11 -3.28 10.65
N GLY A 93 0.79 -3.19 10.67
CA GLY A 93 0.03 -1.95 10.92
C GLY A 93 -0.59 -1.34 9.66
N ASP A 94 -1.14 -0.13 9.82
CA ASP A 94 -1.90 0.55 8.76
C ASP A 94 -0.99 1.07 7.65
N ILE A 95 -1.41 0.83 6.40
CA ILE A 95 -0.70 1.28 5.19
C ILE A 95 -0.83 2.80 5.02
N LEU A 96 -1.92 3.37 5.55
CA LEU A 96 -2.23 4.79 5.48
C LEU A 96 -2.44 5.35 6.89
N PRO A 97 -2.00 6.60 7.14
CA PRO A 97 -2.39 7.31 8.35
C PRO A 97 -3.93 7.39 8.47
N PRO A 98 -4.51 7.19 9.66
CA PRO A 98 -5.96 7.23 9.87
C PRO A 98 -6.62 8.50 9.32
N GLN A 99 -5.96 9.65 9.45
CA GLN A 99 -6.49 10.92 8.97
C GLN A 99 -6.70 10.95 7.45
N ILE A 100 -5.91 10.18 6.70
CA ILE A 100 -6.08 10.06 5.24
C ILE A 100 -7.25 9.12 4.93
N ILE A 101 -7.46 8.08 5.74
CA ILE A 101 -8.60 7.17 5.60
C ILE A 101 -9.89 7.96 5.76
N ASP A 102 -10.01 8.76 6.83
CA ASP A 102 -11.17 9.60 7.10
C ASP A 102 -11.49 10.53 5.90
N VAL A 103 -10.47 11.17 5.34
CA VAL A 103 -10.62 12.07 4.17
C VAL A 103 -11.07 11.30 2.92
N LEU A 104 -10.55 10.10 2.69
CA LEU A 104 -10.93 9.27 1.55
C LEU A 104 -12.38 8.78 1.66
N GLU A 105 -12.83 8.43 2.87
CA GLU A 105 -14.21 8.06 3.15
C GLU A 105 -15.16 9.24 2.92
N ASP A 106 -14.81 10.43 3.43
CA ASP A 106 -15.57 11.67 3.19
C ASP A 106 -15.69 12.01 1.71
N MET A 107 -14.61 11.84 0.94
CA MET A 107 -14.63 12.04 -0.52
C MET A 107 -15.57 11.03 -1.19
N ALA A 108 -15.45 9.75 -0.84
CA ALA A 108 -16.30 8.70 -1.42
C ALA A 108 -17.79 8.95 -1.13
N ASN A 109 -18.13 9.39 0.08
CA ASN A 109 -19.50 9.72 0.46
C ASN A 109 -20.05 10.92 -0.33
N LYS A 110 -19.26 11.98 -0.52
CA LYS A 110 -19.65 13.12 -1.36
C LYS A 110 -19.89 12.74 -2.82
N PHE A 111 -19.05 11.88 -3.39
CA PHE A 111 -19.28 11.37 -4.76
C PHE A 111 -20.59 10.58 -4.88
N ILE A 112 -21.04 9.89 -3.84
CA ILE A 112 -22.32 9.16 -3.84
C ILE A 112 -23.49 10.14 -3.70
N GLU A 113 -23.38 11.15 -2.85
CA GLU A 113 -24.42 12.17 -2.66
C GLU A 113 -24.65 12.98 -3.94
N ASP A 114 -23.59 13.44 -4.62
CA ASP A 114 -23.71 14.23 -5.86
C ASP A 114 -24.39 13.47 -7.01
N ASN A 115 -24.22 12.14 -7.10
CA ASN A 115 -24.82 11.30 -8.14
C ASN A 115 -26.30 10.97 -7.93
N ASN A 116 -26.88 11.26 -6.75
CA ASN A 116 -28.29 10.98 -6.46
C ASN A 116 -29.23 12.19 -6.69
N THR A 117 -28.73 13.27 -7.27
CA THR A 117 -29.46 14.56 -7.36
C THR A 117 -30.14 14.83 -8.71
N ASP A 118 -30.24 13.85 -9.62
CA ASP A 118 -30.71 14.09 -11.01
C ASP A 118 -31.92 13.21 -11.42
N GLU A 119 -32.91 13.08 -10.54
CA GLU A 119 -34.27 12.68 -10.94
C GLU A 119 -35.27 13.81 -10.62
N SER A 120 -35.35 14.82 -11.50
CA SER A 120 -36.55 15.66 -11.59
C SER A 120 -36.92 15.95 -13.05
N ASP A 121 -38.07 15.41 -13.43
CA ASP A 121 -39.02 15.87 -14.44
C ASP A 121 -38.62 15.88 -15.92
N THR A 122 -38.77 14.74 -16.60
CA THR A 122 -39.04 14.74 -18.04
C THR A 122 -40.52 15.02 -18.30
N GLU A 123 -40.86 16.28 -18.59
CA GLU A 123 -42.13 16.65 -19.24
C GLU A 123 -42.22 15.97 -20.62
N THR A 124 -43.15 15.03 -20.78
CA THR A 124 -43.51 14.48 -22.10
C THR A 124 -44.40 15.46 -22.86
N ASP A 125 -43.78 16.32 -23.67
CA ASP A 125 -44.51 17.13 -24.65
C ASP A 125 -44.89 16.30 -25.89
N ARG A 126 -46.20 16.24 -26.14
CA ARG A 126 -46.83 15.62 -27.31
C ARG A 126 -46.64 16.50 -28.54
N VAL A 127 -45.94 16.02 -29.58
CA VAL A 127 -46.18 16.48 -30.96
C VAL A 127 -45.98 15.34 -31.96
N GLY A 128 -47.01 15.09 -32.76
CA GLY A 128 -46.97 14.27 -33.97
C GLY A 128 -48.19 14.62 -34.82
N ASP A 129 -47.99 15.60 -35.70
CA ASP A 129 -48.98 16.17 -36.62
C ASP A 129 -48.89 15.45 -37.98
N LYS A 130 -50.05 15.21 -38.62
CA LYS A 130 -50.30 15.03 -40.09
C LYS A 130 -49.76 13.77 -40.80
N ASP A 131 -50.43 13.09 -41.75
CA ASP A 131 -51.35 13.48 -42.84
C ASP A 131 -52.28 12.32 -43.26
N SER A 132 -53.48 12.63 -43.78
CA SER A 132 -54.26 11.80 -44.73
C SER A 132 -55.17 12.67 -45.58
#